data_AF-A0A0M3QT09-F1
#
_entry.id   AF-A0A0M3QT09-F1
#
_cell.length_a   1.000
_cell.length_b   1.000
_cell.length_c   1.000
_cell.angle_alpha   90.00
_cell.angle_beta   90.00
_cell.angle_gamma   90.00
#
_symmetry.space_group_name_H-M   'P 1'
#
loop_
_entity.id
_entity.type
_entity.pdbx_description
1 polymer ?
#
loop_
_entity_poly.entity_id
_entity_poly.type
_entity_poly.pdbx_seq_one_letter_code
_entity_poly.pdbx_strand_id
1 'polypeptide(L)'
;MYKLCIFVVLLQLWHSASALSLKAQALNQTAPMTSSANCLTNFPIQIGDKYYHVDNGKRVNWFQAAHNCRQLGGNLVNFESSWEMDTFLSIKPFTGTYYWTSANCLSVDRKFISIATGNPMPYIRWGSGEQKNAGGNE
;
A
#
# COMPACT_ATOMS: atom_id res chain seq x y z
N MET A 1 -30.79 -4.18 15.27
CA MET A 1 -31.40 -3.10 14.46
C MET A 1 -31.21 -3.46 12.99
N TYR A 2 -32.28 -3.37 12.21
CA TYR A 2 -32.64 -4.34 11.17
C TYR A 2 -32.03 -4.08 9.78
N LYS A 3 -31.60 -5.17 9.13
CA LYS A 3 -31.39 -5.30 7.68
C LYS A 3 -32.75 -5.25 6.97
N LEU A 4 -32.91 -4.34 6.02
CA LEU A 4 -34.06 -4.29 5.12
C LEU A 4 -33.69 -5.02 3.82
N CYS A 5 -34.23 -6.22 3.62
CA CYS A 5 -34.18 -6.96 2.36
C CYS A 5 -35.60 -6.99 1.79
N ILE A 6 -35.85 -6.26 0.71
CA ILE A 6 -37.05 -6.43 -0.11
C ILE A 6 -36.61 -7.12 -1.39
N PHE A 7 -36.89 -8.42 -1.48
CA PHE A 7 -36.95 -9.15 -2.75
C PHE A 7 -38.33 -8.89 -3.35
N VAL A 8 -38.39 -8.25 -4.52
CA VAL A 8 -39.54 -8.37 -5.43
C VAL A 8 -39.00 -8.87 -6.76
N VAL A 9 -39.25 -10.17 -6.99
CA VAL A 9 -39.13 -10.79 -8.32
C VAL A 9 -40.49 -10.61 -9.00
N LEU A 10 -40.51 -9.88 -10.10
CA LEU A 10 -41.57 -9.98 -11.11
C LEU A 10 -40.91 -10.10 -12.49
N LEU A 11 -40.79 -11.35 -12.93
CA LEU A 11 -40.58 -11.77 -14.32
C LEU A 11 -41.93 -11.74 -15.04
N GLN A 12 -42.05 -11.01 -16.16
CA GLN A 12 -42.54 -11.49 -17.47
C GLN A 12 -42.28 -10.35 -18.50
N LEU A 13 -41.27 -10.47 -19.37
CA LEU A 13 -41.33 -10.89 -20.79
C LEU A 13 -41.40 -9.74 -21.82
N TRP A 14 -40.26 -9.54 -22.49
CA TRP A 14 -40.08 -9.41 -23.94
C TRP A 14 -41.13 -8.65 -24.77
N HIS A 15 -40.84 -7.39 -25.07
CA HIS A 15 -41.01 -6.73 -26.39
C HIS A 15 -39.88 -5.68 -26.41
N SER A 16 -38.93 -5.58 -27.33
CA SER A 16 -38.76 -6.06 -28.69
C SER A 16 -37.25 -6.15 -28.92
N ALA A 17 -36.78 -7.26 -29.50
CA ALA A 17 -35.40 -7.39 -29.95
C ALA A 17 -35.20 -6.53 -31.20
N SER A 18 -34.59 -5.35 -31.03
CA SER A 18 -33.88 -4.69 -32.12
C SER A 18 -32.41 -5.01 -31.93
N ALA A 19 -31.94 -6.04 -32.64
CA ALA A 19 -30.53 -6.35 -32.73
C ALA A 19 -29.82 -5.25 -33.53
N LEU A 20 -29.30 -4.23 -32.85
CA LEU A 20 -28.13 -3.55 -33.39
C LEU A 20 -26.96 -4.52 -33.27
N SER A 21 -26.59 -5.10 -34.40
CA SER A 21 -25.29 -5.74 -34.59
C SER A 21 -24.20 -4.70 -34.32
N LEU A 22 -23.77 -4.56 -33.06
CA LEU A 22 -22.39 -4.17 -32.80
C LEU A 22 -21.54 -5.32 -33.30
N LYS A 23 -21.06 -5.20 -34.52
CA LYS A 23 -19.82 -5.87 -34.87
C LYS A 23 -18.83 -5.38 -33.83
N ALA A 24 -18.52 -6.21 -32.85
CA ALA A 24 -17.25 -6.13 -32.15
C ALA A 24 -16.21 -6.44 -33.22
N GLN A 25 -15.88 -5.43 -34.04
CA GLN A 25 -14.61 -5.42 -34.72
C GLN A 25 -13.62 -5.44 -33.59
N ALA A 26 -12.94 -6.58 -33.45
CA ALA A 26 -11.77 -6.70 -32.62
C ALA A 26 -10.94 -5.44 -32.86
N LEU A 27 -10.83 -4.59 -31.83
CA LEU A 27 -9.64 -3.77 -31.73
C LEU A 27 -8.55 -4.79 -31.48
N ASN A 28 -8.01 -5.26 -32.60
CA ASN A 28 -6.79 -6.02 -32.71
C ASN A 28 -5.66 -5.09 -32.27
N GLN A 29 -5.65 -4.76 -30.98
CA GLN A 29 -4.52 -4.14 -30.33
C GLN A 29 -3.54 -5.26 -30.03
N THR A 30 -2.80 -5.68 -31.06
CA THR A 30 -1.36 -5.87 -30.86
C THR A 30 -0.77 -4.47 -30.68
N ALA A 31 -1.18 -3.76 -29.63
CA ALA A 31 -0.32 -2.76 -29.06
C ALA A 31 0.87 -3.58 -28.57
N PRO A 32 2.11 -3.34 -29.06
CA PRO A 32 3.23 -3.85 -28.32
C PRO A 32 3.08 -3.29 -26.91
N MET A 33 3.10 -4.16 -25.89
CA MET A 33 3.27 -3.74 -24.50
C MET A 33 4.66 -3.12 -24.36
N THR A 34 4.88 -1.97 -25.00
CA THR A 34 6.12 -1.21 -24.96
C THR A 34 5.74 0.25 -24.79
N SER A 35 5.16 0.54 -23.64
CA SER A 35 5.35 1.78 -22.87
C SER A 35 4.50 1.66 -21.60
N SER A 36 4.76 0.63 -20.79
CA SER A 36 4.49 0.77 -19.36
C SER A 36 5.29 1.99 -18.92
N ALA A 37 4.61 2.98 -18.35
CA ALA A 37 5.23 4.16 -17.77
C ALA A 37 6.45 3.72 -16.98
N ASN A 38 7.64 4.10 -17.45
CA ASN A 38 8.84 4.02 -16.65
C ASN A 38 8.68 5.07 -15.54
N CYS A 39 7.92 4.74 -14.50
CA CYS A 39 8.17 5.27 -13.17
C CYS A 39 9.55 4.73 -12.83
N LEU A 40 10.60 5.45 -13.24
CA LEU A 40 11.99 5.05 -13.05
C LEU A 40 12.30 5.18 -11.55
N THR A 41 11.80 4.23 -10.76
CA THR A 41 12.02 4.17 -9.32
C THR A 41 13.43 3.63 -9.11
N ASN A 42 14.42 4.52 -9.06
CA ASN A 42 15.78 4.12 -8.72
C ASN A 42 15.86 3.94 -7.20
N PHE A 43 15.45 2.76 -6.73
CA PHE A 43 15.58 2.34 -5.35
C PHE A 43 16.90 1.57 -5.19
N PRO A 44 17.96 2.20 -4.65
CA PRO A 44 19.32 1.69 -4.77
C PRO A 44 19.64 0.50 -3.86
N ILE A 45 18.75 0.16 -2.93
CA ILE A 45 18.96 -0.93 -1.98
C ILE A 45 18.00 -2.06 -2.34
N GLN A 46 18.50 -3.27 -2.52
CA GLN A 46 17.71 -4.47 -2.73
C GLN A 46 17.91 -5.46 -1.58
N ILE A 47 16.82 -5.98 -1.02
CA ILE A 47 16.82 -7.03 0.02
C ILE A 47 15.74 -8.04 -0.36
N GLY A 48 16.17 -9.26 -0.72
CA GLY A 48 15.28 -10.22 -1.37
C GLY A 48 14.67 -9.62 -2.65
N ASP A 49 13.35 -9.68 -2.75
CA ASP A 49 12.60 -9.18 -3.91
C ASP A 49 12.11 -7.72 -3.73
N LYS A 50 12.47 -7.06 -2.62
CA LYS A 50 12.07 -5.69 -2.30
C LYS A 50 13.20 -4.71 -2.59
N TYR A 51 12.80 -3.50 -3.01
CA TYR A 51 13.70 -2.38 -3.26
C TYR A 51 13.35 -1.20 -2.36
N TYR A 52 14.37 -0.51 -1.86
CA TYR A 52 14.23 0.54 -0.85
C TYR A 52 14.93 1.83 -1.28
N HIS A 53 14.34 2.95 -0.87
CA HIS A 53 14.90 4.27 -0.97
C HIS A 53 14.73 4.98 0.38
N VAL A 54 15.77 5.69 0.81
CA VAL A 54 15.74 6.51 2.02
C VAL A 54 15.81 7.97 1.60
N ASP A 55 14.70 8.68 1.78
CA ASP A 55 14.64 10.12 1.57
C ASP A 55 15.21 10.85 2.79
N ASN A 56 16.35 11.53 2.59
CA ASN A 56 17.02 12.36 3.60
C ASN A 56 16.66 13.85 3.48
N GLY A 57 15.55 14.16 2.81
CA GLY A 57 15.03 15.51 2.64
C GLY A 57 14.49 16.13 3.92
N LYS A 58 13.52 17.04 3.77
CA LYS A 58 12.95 17.75 4.91
C LYS A 58 12.15 16.81 5.81
N ARG A 59 12.19 17.08 7.12
CA ARG A 59 11.29 16.43 8.08
C ARG A 59 9.84 16.76 7.72
N VAL A 60 9.02 15.72 7.64
CA VAL A 60 7.58 15.81 7.34
C VAL A 60 6.79 14.89 8.28
N ASN A 61 5.48 15.11 8.39
CA ASN A 61 4.61 14.21 9.14
C ASN A 61 4.39 12.88 8.39
N TRP A 62 3.81 11.90 9.07
CA TRP A 62 3.60 10.56 8.54
C TRP A 62 2.75 10.54 7.25
N PHE A 63 1.68 11.34 7.18
CA PHE A 63 0.81 11.41 6.01
C PHE A 63 1.55 11.94 4.77
N GLN A 64 2.36 12.99 4.95
CA GLN A 64 3.17 13.56 3.88
C GLN A 64 4.28 12.59 3.45
N ALA A 65 4.91 11.87 4.39
CA ALA A 65 5.88 10.84 4.04
C ALA A 65 5.24 9.72 3.19
N ALA A 66 4.05 9.26 3.58
CA ALA A 66 3.27 8.29 2.80
C ALA A 66 2.89 8.81 1.40
N HIS A 67 2.58 10.10 1.28
CA HIS A 67 2.35 10.74 -0.02
C HIS A 67 3.62 10.76 -0.87
N ASN A 68 4.74 11.22 -0.32
CA ASN A 68 6.02 11.33 -1.03
C ASN A 68 6.49 9.96 -1.54
N CYS A 69 6.44 8.91 -0.71
CA CYS A 69 6.82 7.56 -1.14
C CYS A 69 5.97 7.07 -2.33
N ARG A 70 4.67 7.37 -2.33
CA ARG A 70 3.76 7.03 -3.45
C ARG A 70 4.08 7.83 -4.71
N GLN A 71 4.47 9.09 -4.59
CA GLN A 71 4.93 9.89 -5.74
C GLN A 71 6.22 9.32 -6.36
N LEU A 72 7.07 8.68 -5.55
CA LEU A 72 8.24 7.95 -6.01
C LEU A 72 7.94 6.54 -6.54
N GLY A 73 6.67 6.16 -6.68
CA GLY A 73 6.27 4.82 -7.14
C GLY A 73 6.46 3.70 -6.12
N GLY A 74 6.68 4.05 -4.85
CA GLY A 74 6.81 3.10 -3.74
C GLY A 74 5.76 3.32 -2.64
N ASN A 75 6.01 2.75 -1.47
CA ASN A 75 5.23 2.97 -0.26
C ASN A 75 6.17 3.21 0.93
N LEU A 76 5.64 3.70 2.05
CA LEU A 76 6.39 3.64 3.31
C LEU A 76 6.83 2.20 3.58
N VAL A 77 8.01 2.05 4.18
CA VAL A 77 8.63 0.72 4.36
C VAL A 77 7.74 -0.20 5.21
N ASN A 78 7.56 -1.44 4.74
CA ASN A 78 6.81 -2.50 5.41
C ASN A 78 7.72 -3.71 5.62
N PHE A 79 8.41 -3.74 6.75
CA PHE A 79 9.24 -4.87 7.13
C PHE A 79 8.38 -6.09 7.45
N GLU A 80 8.72 -7.23 6.88
CA GLU A 80 8.02 -8.52 7.05
C GLU A 80 8.73 -9.48 8.00
N SER A 81 9.98 -9.18 8.36
CA SER A 81 10.76 -10.03 9.27
C SER A 81 11.85 -9.25 9.98
N SER A 82 12.37 -9.83 11.08
CA SER A 82 13.58 -9.32 11.73
C SER A 82 14.77 -9.34 10.80
N TRP A 83 14.91 -10.39 9.99
CA TRP A 83 15.99 -10.50 9.00
C TRP A 83 15.98 -9.35 7.99
N GLU A 84 14.80 -8.99 7.46
CA GLU A 84 14.66 -7.87 6.52
C GLU A 84 15.08 -6.55 7.17
N MET A 85 14.58 -6.29 8.39
CA MET A 85 14.90 -5.08 9.14
C MET A 85 16.39 -5.02 9.53
N ASP A 86 16.97 -6.11 10.00
CA ASP A 86 18.38 -6.19 10.40
C ASP A 86 19.32 -6.02 9.20
N THR A 87 18.98 -6.66 8.08
CA THR A 87 19.72 -6.49 6.82
C THR A 87 19.66 -5.03 6.37
N PHE A 88 18.47 -4.42 6.39
CA PHE A 88 18.31 -3.02 6.04
C PHE A 88 19.12 -2.08 6.94
N LEU A 89 19.07 -2.29 8.27
CA LEU A 89 19.82 -1.49 9.24
C LEU A 89 21.34 -1.69 9.14
N SER A 90 21.81 -2.85 8.67
CA SER A 90 23.24 -3.08 8.42
C SER A 90 23.74 -2.27 7.21
N ILE A 91 22.89 -2.05 6.21
CA ILE A 91 23.21 -1.27 5.00
C ILE A 91 23.02 0.24 5.27
N LYS A 92 21.96 0.60 5.98
CA LYS A 92 21.59 1.98 6.34
C LYS A 92 21.40 2.11 7.86
N PRO A 93 22.50 2.26 8.61
CA PRO A 93 22.40 2.55 10.03
C PRO A 93 21.83 3.94 10.25
N PHE A 94 20.80 4.05 11.07
CA PHE A 94 20.20 5.32 11.45
C PHE A 94 20.83 5.81 12.75
N THR A 95 21.69 6.83 12.67
CA THR A 95 22.30 7.47 13.85
C THR A 95 21.64 8.82 14.11
N GLY A 96 20.94 8.95 15.23
CA GLY A 96 20.34 10.22 15.66
C GLY A 96 19.15 10.72 14.83
N THR A 97 18.62 9.90 13.92
CA THR A 97 17.51 10.24 13.02
C THR A 97 16.44 9.16 13.04
N TYR A 98 15.18 9.58 12.99
CA TYR A 98 14.01 8.71 12.92
C TYR A 98 13.35 8.83 11.55
N TYR A 99 12.85 7.71 11.04
CA TYR A 99 12.16 7.63 9.75
C TYR A 99 10.80 6.97 9.93
N TRP A 100 9.83 7.42 9.13
CA TRP A 100 8.49 6.85 9.13
C TRP A 100 8.49 5.45 8.49
N THR A 101 7.68 4.57 9.04
CA THR A 101 7.37 3.25 8.46
C THR A 101 5.89 3.18 8.10
N SER A 102 5.49 2.12 7.40
CA SER A 102 4.09 1.91 7.01
C SER A 102 3.12 1.66 8.17
N ALA A 103 3.64 1.32 9.35
CA ALA A 103 2.83 1.02 10.53
C ALA A 103 2.08 2.27 10.99
N ASN A 104 0.80 2.10 11.29
CA ASN A 104 -0.04 3.10 11.94
C ASN A 104 -1.11 2.43 12.81
N CYS A 105 -1.62 3.16 13.79
CA CYS A 105 -2.68 2.70 14.68
C CYS A 105 -3.93 3.61 14.56
N LEU A 106 -4.26 4.05 13.35
CA LEU A 106 -5.39 4.95 13.09
C LEU A 106 -6.75 4.21 13.16
N SER A 107 -6.74 2.88 13.14
CA SER A 107 -7.95 2.07 13.27
C SER A 107 -8.43 2.01 14.72
N VAL A 108 -9.75 2.01 14.91
CA VAL A 108 -10.44 1.95 16.21
C VAL A 108 -10.02 0.71 17.02
N ASP A 109 -9.66 -0.38 16.35
CA ASP A 109 -9.31 -1.66 16.98
C ASP A 109 -7.95 -1.65 17.70
N ARG A 110 -7.22 -0.52 17.68
CA ARG A 110 -5.85 -0.36 18.22
C ARG A 110 -4.84 -1.40 17.71
N LYS A 111 -5.03 -1.84 16.46
CA LYS A 111 -4.11 -2.73 15.76
C LYS A 111 -3.18 -1.90 14.89
N PHE A 112 -1.90 -2.24 14.87
CA PHE A 112 -0.96 -1.68 13.93
C PHE A 112 -1.21 -2.26 12.54
N ILE A 113 -1.69 -1.42 11.64
CA ILE A 113 -1.98 -1.76 10.23
C ILE A 113 -0.92 -1.12 9.35
N SER A 114 -0.54 -1.80 8.28
CA SER A 114 0.32 -1.25 7.24
C SER A 114 -0.48 -0.40 6.27
N ILE A 115 -0.08 0.86 6.06
CA ILE A 115 -0.66 1.66 4.96
C ILE A 115 -0.28 1.11 3.57
N ALA A 116 0.80 0.34 3.46
CA ALA A 116 1.26 -0.22 2.20
C ALA A 116 0.40 -1.41 1.73
N THR A 117 -0.10 -2.23 2.68
CA THR A 117 -0.83 -3.47 2.36
C THR A 117 -2.29 -3.47 2.83
N GLY A 118 -2.66 -2.58 3.76
CA GLY A 118 -3.96 -2.60 4.43
C GLY A 118 -4.14 -3.72 5.46
N ASN A 119 -3.11 -4.56 5.67
CA ASN A 119 -3.15 -5.70 6.57
C ASN A 119 -2.46 -5.39 7.92
N PRO A 120 -2.69 -6.21 8.97
CA PRO A 120 -1.89 -6.13 10.20
C PRO A 120 -0.40 -6.22 9.91
N MET A 121 0.40 -5.47 10.65
CA MET A 121 1.86 -5.51 10.51
C MET A 121 2.38 -6.93 10.77
N PRO A 122 3.07 -7.55 9.78
CA PRO A 122 3.63 -8.89 9.93
C PRO A 122 4.81 -8.94 10.90
N TYR A 123 5.51 -7.82 11.06
CA TYR A 123 6.63 -7.69 11.98
C TYR A 123 6.67 -6.28 12.58
N ILE A 124 6.87 -6.21 13.90
CA ILE A 124 7.08 -4.97 14.65
C ILE A 124 8.20 -5.22 15.64
N ARG A 125 9.19 -4.31 15.66
CA ARG A 125 10.21 -4.23 16.70
C ARG A 125 10.27 -2.81 17.23
N TRP A 126 9.87 -2.65 18.48
CA TRP A 126 9.94 -1.39 19.20
C TRP A 126 11.39 -1.03 19.54
N GLY A 127 11.71 0.26 19.48
CA GLY A 127 12.92 0.79 20.09
C GLY A 127 12.89 0.62 21.61
N SER A 128 14.06 0.68 22.26
CA SER A 128 14.14 0.60 23.71
C SER A 128 13.28 1.71 24.35
N GLY A 129 12.31 1.33 25.18
CA GLY A 129 11.40 2.27 25.86
C GLY A 129 10.15 2.69 25.07
N GLU A 130 10.02 2.34 23.79
CA GLU A 130 8.89 2.74 22.92
C GLU A 130 7.62 1.88 23.09
N GLN A 131 7.69 0.77 23.83
CA GLN A 131 6.52 -0.04 24.16
C GLN A 131 5.44 0.72 24.95
N LYS A 132 5.76 1.91 25.47
CA LYS A 132 4.84 2.76 26.26
C LYS A 132 3.74 3.41 25.40
N ASN A 133 3.96 3.56 24.08
CA ASN A 133 2.99 4.19 23.17
C ASN A 133 1.95 3.22 22.60
N ALA A 134 2.13 1.91 22.80
CA ALA A 134 1.07 0.91 22.53
C ALA A 134 -0.14 1.03 23.48
N GLY A 135 -0.06 1.91 24.50
CA GLY A 135 -1.10 2.19 25.48
C GLY A 135 -2.18 3.19 25.05
N GLY A 136 -2.13 3.73 23.83
CA GLY A 136 -3.19 4.57 23.27
C GLY A 136 -3.09 6.07 23.58
N ASN A 137 -1.88 6.64 23.54
CA ASN A 137 -1.65 8.09 23.65
C ASN A 137 -1.02 8.67 22.37
N GLU A 138 -1.47 8.20 21.20
CA GLU A 138 -1.23 8.87 19.91
C GLU A 138 -2.48 9.60 19.46
#